data_AF-A0AAN6IE22-F1
#
_entry.id   AF-A0AAN6IE22-F1
#
_cell.length_a   1.000
_cell.length_b   1.000
_cell.length_c   1.000
_cell.angle_alpha   90.00
_cell.angle_beta   90.00
_cell.angle_gamma   90.00
#
_symmetry.space_group_name_H-M   'P 1'
#
loop_
_entity.id
_entity.type
_entity.pdbx_description
1 polymer ?
#
loop_
_entity_poly.entity_id
_entity_poly.type
_entity_poly.pdbx_seq_one_letter_code
_entity_poly.pdbx_strand_id
1 'polypeptide(L)'
;MLRDRSSRVSGSKTELVQRLQEDDGKATSTKRGKTADSKKANDSKDEANEDVFDYRAICRPDLRYEDEEYDSEDVAAAPRFREREREMMVCDKLRCICEDPATKHPGWTWFISRKALDIVAQFRVEVLLREAEVWDPMQYGDHSGYGFQEVVDNHLVTFNEEIQKKNPSPAALWPILEGFAFNLPDDRAYWFHIDDADGLCETLKILGVAVFSTLKILEEHNLLRADSPVKNIALVLAYLRRNMEDWPGNCGPEYPIDDELKWCDAAIVEAQHRGIEFKRAP
;
A
#
# COMPACT_ATOMS: atom_id res chain seq x y z
N MET A 1 -18.63 24.09 0.39
CA MET A 1 -18.81 24.58 -0.99
C MET A 1 -18.93 23.40 -1.96
N LEU A 2 -20.03 22.64 -1.88
CA LEU A 2 -20.27 21.45 -2.72
C LEU A 2 -21.73 21.43 -3.18
N ARG A 3 -22.14 22.48 -3.91
CA ARG A 3 -23.41 22.55 -4.61
C ARG A 3 -23.15 23.28 -5.93
N ASP A 4 -22.69 22.53 -6.94
CA ASP A 4 -22.91 22.81 -8.37
C ASP A 4 -22.04 21.90 -9.26
N ARG A 5 -22.18 20.58 -9.10
CA ARG A 5 -21.72 19.62 -10.11
C ARG A 5 -22.87 18.78 -10.66
N SER A 6 -24.00 19.43 -10.91
CA SER A 6 -25.06 18.88 -11.75
C SER A 6 -24.87 19.38 -13.18
N SER A 7 -23.86 18.85 -13.89
CA SER A 7 -23.89 18.88 -15.36
C SER A 7 -24.36 17.51 -15.83
N ARG A 8 -25.58 17.45 -16.36
CA ARG A 8 -26.07 16.28 -17.11
C ARG A 8 -25.08 16.01 -18.24
N VAL A 9 -24.35 14.91 -18.15
CA VAL A 9 -23.44 14.48 -19.22
C VAL A 9 -24.31 13.79 -20.28
N SER A 10 -24.76 14.56 -21.27
CA SER A 10 -25.32 14.01 -22.51
C SER A 10 -24.55 14.57 -23.69
N GLY A 11 -24.11 13.69 -24.57
CA GLY A 11 -23.35 13.99 -25.77
C GLY A 11 -22.72 12.71 -26.32
N SER A 12 -22.38 12.71 -27.59
CA SER A 12 -21.64 11.62 -28.23
C SER A 12 -20.22 11.51 -27.64
N LYS A 13 -19.63 10.30 -27.67
CA LYS A 13 -18.26 10.04 -27.16
C LYS A 13 -17.23 11.03 -27.71
N THR A 14 -17.37 11.41 -28.97
CA THR A 14 -16.53 12.40 -29.65
C THR A 14 -16.63 13.80 -29.05
N GLU A 15 -17.83 14.24 -28.66
CA GLU A 15 -18.03 15.57 -28.05
C GLU A 15 -17.47 15.63 -26.62
N LEU A 16 -17.49 14.51 -25.89
CA LEU A 16 -16.92 14.44 -24.55
C LEU A 16 -15.38 14.45 -24.58
N VAL A 17 -14.79 13.73 -25.54
CA VAL A 17 -13.33 13.71 -25.74
C VAL A 17 -12.82 15.09 -26.17
N GLN A 18 -13.53 15.78 -27.06
CA GLN A 18 -13.13 17.12 -27.49
C GLN A 18 -13.17 18.14 -26.34
N ARG A 19 -14.17 18.07 -25.45
CA ARG A 19 -14.26 18.95 -24.29
C ARG A 19 -13.12 18.74 -23.29
N LEU A 20 -12.72 17.48 -23.07
CA LEU A 20 -11.58 17.15 -22.22
C LEU A 20 -10.27 17.72 -22.79
N GLN A 21 -10.08 17.64 -24.11
CA GLN A 21 -8.90 18.21 -24.78
C GLN A 21 -8.88 19.75 -24.72
N GLU A 22 -10.04 20.40 -24.80
CA GLU A 22 -10.15 21.86 -24.69
C GLU A 22 -9.87 22.38 -23.27
N ASP A 23 -10.24 21.62 -22.23
CA ASP A 23 -9.94 21.95 -20.84
C ASP A 23 -8.45 21.76 -20.51
N ASP A 24 -7.81 20.71 -21.03
CA ASP A 24 -6.36 20.50 -20.90
C ASP A 24 -5.53 21.57 -21.63
N GLY A 25 -6.02 22.06 -22.77
CA GLY A 25 -5.41 23.17 -23.51
C GLY A 25 -5.47 24.52 -22.78
N LYS A 26 -6.49 24.74 -21.93
CA LYS A 26 -6.58 25.95 -21.10
C LYS A 26 -5.69 25.89 -19.86
N ALA A 27 -5.50 24.71 -19.27
CA ALA A 27 -4.60 24.53 -18.13
C ALA A 27 -3.12 24.78 -18.48
N THR A 28 -2.73 24.55 -19.74
CA THR A 28 -1.35 24.67 -20.23
C THR A 28 -0.96 26.09 -20.69
N SER A 29 -1.92 26.99 -20.91
CA SER A 29 -1.65 28.35 -21.42
C SER A 29 -1.37 29.41 -20.34
N THR A 30 -1.54 29.15 -19.04
CA THR A 30 -1.42 30.18 -17.98
C THR A 30 -0.02 30.30 -17.36
N LYS A 31 0.98 29.50 -17.78
CA LYS A 31 2.35 29.58 -17.26
C LYS A 31 3.37 29.96 -18.33
N ARG A 32 3.39 31.22 -18.78
CA ARG A 32 4.60 31.83 -19.38
C ARG A 32 4.54 33.36 -19.39
N GLY A 33 5.35 33.96 -18.52
CA GLY A 33 5.85 35.34 -18.70
C GLY A 33 5.94 36.20 -17.44
N LYS A 34 7.12 36.22 -16.77
CA LYS A 34 8.00 37.41 -16.65
C LYS A 34 9.17 37.20 -15.65
N THR A 35 10.35 37.04 -16.23
CA THR A 35 11.69 37.59 -15.90
C THR A 35 12.16 37.84 -14.44
N ALA A 36 13.20 37.07 -14.09
CA ALA A 36 14.49 37.42 -13.46
C ALA A 36 14.59 38.60 -12.48
N ASP A 37 14.94 38.28 -11.23
CA ASP A 37 15.96 39.03 -10.50
C ASP A 37 16.76 38.10 -9.57
N SER A 38 18.07 38.31 -9.53
CA SER A 38 19.06 37.46 -8.88
C SER A 38 19.15 37.68 -7.37
N LYS A 39 19.12 36.61 -6.57
CA LYS A 39 19.76 36.56 -5.23
C LYS A 39 20.14 35.13 -4.85
N LYS A 40 21.40 34.99 -4.42
CA LYS A 40 22.07 33.80 -3.91
C LYS A 40 21.39 33.21 -2.67
N ALA A 41 21.62 31.90 -2.51
CA ALA A 41 21.72 31.14 -1.25
C ALA A 41 20.44 31.05 -0.40
N ASN A 42 19.84 29.86 -0.37
CA ASN A 42 20.17 28.94 0.71
C ASN A 42 19.74 27.52 0.36
N ASP A 43 20.74 26.66 0.39
CA ASP A 43 20.63 25.25 0.78
C ASP A 43 19.81 25.20 2.08
N SER A 44 18.60 24.64 2.02
CA SER A 44 17.84 24.19 3.17
C SER A 44 17.62 22.71 2.88
N LYS A 45 18.35 21.79 3.50
CA LYS A 45 18.05 21.32 4.86
C LYS A 45 16.58 21.55 5.19
N ASP A 46 15.72 20.81 4.50
CA ASP A 46 14.45 20.38 5.05
C ASP A 46 14.80 19.51 6.27
N GLU A 47 15.03 20.19 7.39
CA GLU A 47 15.06 19.57 8.70
C GLU A 47 13.78 18.77 8.84
N ALA A 48 13.93 17.50 9.19
CA ALA A 48 12.85 16.55 9.44
C ALA A 48 11.91 17.12 10.51
N ASN A 49 10.95 17.91 10.08
CA ASN A 49 9.91 18.43 10.94
C ASN A 49 9.03 17.23 11.31
N GLU A 50 8.78 17.02 12.60
CA GLU A 50 7.94 15.91 13.09
C GLU A 50 6.54 15.93 12.45
N ASP A 51 6.14 17.10 11.92
CA ASP A 51 4.90 17.39 11.19
C ASP A 51 4.87 16.82 9.74
N VAL A 52 5.99 16.32 9.22
CA VAL A 52 6.05 15.75 7.85
C VAL A 52 5.32 14.42 7.78
N PHE A 53 5.30 13.66 8.88
CA PHE A 53 4.61 12.37 9.00
C PHE A 53 3.48 12.46 10.04
N ASP A 54 2.29 12.85 9.58
CA ASP A 54 1.07 12.87 10.40
C ASP A 54 0.58 11.43 10.66
N TYR A 55 1.02 10.84 11.78
CA TYR A 55 0.62 9.48 12.18
C TYR A 55 -0.73 9.43 12.90
N ARG A 56 -1.56 8.49 12.46
CA ARG A 56 -2.89 8.21 12.96
C ARG A 56 -2.93 6.83 13.59
N ALA A 57 -3.59 6.71 14.73
CA ALA A 57 -3.91 5.42 15.30
C ALA A 57 -4.82 4.64 14.36
N ILE A 58 -4.52 3.37 14.16
CA ILE A 58 -5.42 2.39 13.57
C ILE A 58 -5.70 1.31 14.58
N CYS A 59 -6.81 0.65 14.39
CA CYS A 59 -7.24 -0.39 15.29
C CYS A 59 -6.45 -1.67 14.96
N ARG A 60 -6.13 -2.45 15.98
CA ARG A 60 -5.37 -3.68 15.82
C ARG A 60 -6.17 -4.62 14.89
N PRO A 61 -5.59 -5.09 13.78
CA PRO A 61 -6.21 -6.12 12.94
C PRO A 61 -6.43 -7.38 13.76
N ASP A 62 -7.55 -8.05 13.54
CA ASP A 62 -7.78 -9.35 14.17
C ASP A 62 -6.84 -10.35 13.50
N LEU A 63 -5.85 -10.86 14.24
CA LEU A 63 -4.86 -11.80 13.73
C LEU A 63 -5.21 -13.25 14.12
N ARG A 64 -6.43 -13.48 14.63
CA ARG A 64 -6.89 -14.79 15.08
C ARG A 64 -7.46 -15.57 13.89
N TYR A 65 -6.58 -16.20 13.13
CA TYR A 65 -6.95 -17.34 12.29
C TYR A 65 -7.00 -18.58 13.20
N GLU A 66 -8.19 -19.12 13.47
CA GLU A 66 -8.32 -20.52 13.88
C GLU A 66 -8.60 -21.29 12.59
N ASP A 67 -7.64 -22.10 12.14
CA ASP A 67 -7.82 -23.07 11.06
C ASP A 67 -8.93 -24.05 11.46
N GLU A 68 -10.15 -23.82 11.00
CA GLU A 68 -11.15 -24.87 10.96
C GLU A 68 -10.77 -25.81 9.81
N GLU A 69 -10.11 -26.92 10.16
CA GLU A 69 -9.74 -28.03 9.29
C GLU A 69 -11.00 -28.60 8.60
N TYR A 70 -11.27 -28.16 7.36
CA TYR A 70 -12.38 -28.66 6.55
C TYR A 70 -12.04 -30.06 6.01
N ASP A 71 -12.39 -31.08 6.79
CA ASP A 71 -12.45 -32.47 6.32
C ASP A 71 -13.70 -32.64 5.46
N SER A 72 -13.59 -32.55 4.12
CA SER A 72 -14.76 -32.76 3.23
C SER A 72 -14.46 -33.70 2.06
N GLU A 73 -14.65 -34.99 2.28
CA GLU A 73 -15.04 -35.95 1.24
C GLU A 73 -16.53 -35.77 0.90
N ASP A 74 -16.96 -34.63 0.35
CA ASP A 74 -18.27 -34.54 -0.31
C ASP A 74 -18.36 -33.33 -1.28
N VAL A 75 -18.00 -33.59 -2.53
CA VAL A 75 -18.13 -32.67 -3.68
C VAL A 75 -19.58 -32.59 -4.15
N ALA A 76 -20.48 -31.99 -3.35
CA ALA A 76 -21.84 -31.68 -3.80
C ALA A 76 -22.59 -30.67 -2.91
N ALA A 77 -21.98 -29.54 -2.55
CA ALA A 77 -22.74 -28.37 -2.12
C ALA A 77 -21.94 -27.12 -2.44
N ALA A 78 -22.52 -26.21 -3.25
CA ALA A 78 -21.94 -24.91 -3.54
C ALA A 78 -21.41 -24.26 -2.25
N PRO A 79 -20.13 -23.87 -2.16
CA PRO A 79 -19.62 -23.29 -0.95
C PRO A 79 -20.39 -21.99 -0.72
N ARG A 80 -21.00 -21.89 0.45
CA ARG A 80 -21.66 -20.68 0.91
C ARG A 80 -20.59 -19.59 1.05
N PHE A 81 -20.38 -18.83 -0.02
CA PHE A 81 -19.56 -17.62 -0.14
C PHE A 81 -20.00 -16.45 0.78
N ARG A 82 -20.66 -16.74 1.91
CA ARG A 82 -21.24 -15.75 2.81
C ARG A 82 -20.98 -16.14 4.25
N GLU A 83 -19.73 -16.12 4.66
CA GLU A 83 -19.36 -15.84 6.06
C GLU A 83 -17.88 -15.46 6.28
N ARG A 84 -17.14 -15.06 5.23
CA ARG A 84 -15.91 -14.26 5.41
C ARG A 84 -16.30 -12.79 5.63
N GLU A 85 -17.23 -12.55 6.56
CA GLU A 85 -17.60 -11.20 6.96
C GLU A 85 -16.46 -10.61 7.78
N ARG A 86 -15.65 -9.80 7.11
CA ARG A 86 -14.92 -8.69 7.73
C ARG A 86 -13.91 -9.12 8.79
N GLU A 87 -12.73 -9.45 8.31
CA GLU A 87 -11.47 -9.04 8.95
C GLU A 87 -11.33 -7.50 8.85
N MET A 88 -12.35 -6.80 9.34
CA MET A 88 -12.22 -5.42 9.73
C MET A 88 -11.39 -5.44 11.01
N MET A 89 -10.34 -4.62 11.04
CA MET A 89 -9.91 -3.93 12.25
C MET A 89 -11.04 -3.91 13.28
N VAL A 90 -10.88 -4.60 14.42
CA VAL A 90 -11.93 -4.70 15.44
C VAL A 90 -12.08 -3.33 16.10
N CYS A 91 -12.78 -2.43 15.43
CA CYS A 91 -13.14 -1.10 15.91
C CYS A 91 -14.45 -1.27 16.67
N ASP A 92 -14.35 -1.42 17.99
CA ASP A 92 -15.50 -1.21 18.86
C ASP A 92 -15.91 0.26 18.71
N LYS A 93 -16.92 0.53 17.86
CA LYS A 93 -17.32 1.88 17.42
C LYS A 93 -17.61 2.85 18.57
N LEU A 94 -17.83 2.36 19.78
CA LEU A 94 -18.09 3.16 20.98
C LEU A 94 -16.82 3.64 21.71
N ARG A 95 -15.66 2.99 21.49
CA ARG A 95 -14.37 3.31 22.14
C ARG A 95 -13.17 3.26 21.18
N CYS A 96 -13.44 3.40 19.89
CA CYS A 96 -12.46 3.27 18.83
C CYS A 96 -11.49 4.45 18.85
N ILE A 97 -10.18 4.17 18.93
CA ILE A 97 -9.12 5.19 18.88
C ILE A 97 -8.63 5.47 17.45
N CYS A 98 -9.23 4.82 16.45
CA CYS A 98 -8.86 5.00 15.05
C CYS A 98 -8.91 6.51 14.67
N GLU A 99 -7.97 6.95 13.84
CA GLU A 99 -7.76 8.34 13.36
C GLU A 99 -7.33 9.38 14.42
N ASP A 100 -7.29 9.03 15.70
CA ASP A 100 -6.66 9.91 16.68
C ASP A 100 -5.17 10.11 16.34
N PRO A 101 -4.61 11.31 16.58
CA PRO A 101 -3.18 11.53 16.48
C PRO A 101 -2.41 10.54 17.36
N ALA A 102 -1.33 9.95 16.83
CA ALA A 102 -0.51 8.98 17.56
C ALA A 102 0.00 9.52 18.90
N THR A 103 0.22 10.83 18.99
CA THR A 103 0.66 11.54 20.21
C THR A 103 -0.31 11.43 21.38
N LYS A 104 -1.61 11.19 21.14
CA LYS A 104 -2.59 10.96 22.20
C LYS A 104 -2.48 9.56 22.82
N HIS A 105 -1.82 8.63 22.15
CA HIS A 105 -1.81 7.21 22.49
C HIS A 105 -0.37 6.65 22.52
N PRO A 106 0.55 7.16 23.36
CA PRO A 106 1.99 6.83 23.29
C PRO A 106 2.33 5.35 23.55
N GLY A 107 1.42 4.57 24.15
CA GLY A 107 1.59 3.13 24.38
C GLY A 107 0.96 2.24 23.30
N TRP A 108 0.27 2.82 22.34
CA TRP A 108 -0.30 2.12 21.20
C TRP A 108 0.77 1.89 20.14
N THR A 109 0.72 0.76 19.43
CA THR A 109 1.76 0.40 18.44
C THR A 109 1.24 0.44 17.01
N TRP A 110 -0.08 0.52 16.83
CA TRP A 110 -0.73 0.42 15.54
C TRP A 110 -0.97 1.81 14.98
N PHE A 111 0.00 2.30 14.22
CA PHE A 111 -0.04 3.61 13.57
C PHE A 111 0.25 3.49 12.08
N ILE A 112 -0.32 4.43 11.34
CA ILE A 112 -0.13 4.60 9.91
C ILE A 112 -0.08 6.09 9.61
N SER A 113 0.68 6.52 8.61
CA SER A 113 0.64 7.91 8.17
C SER A 113 -0.71 8.24 7.54
N ARG A 114 -1.15 9.49 7.67
CA ARG A 114 -2.40 9.95 7.07
C ARG A 114 -2.40 9.80 5.55
N LYS A 115 -1.27 10.09 4.91
CA LYS A 115 -1.12 9.86 3.47
C LYS A 115 -1.30 8.39 3.11
N ALA A 116 -0.77 7.49 3.93
CA ALA A 116 -0.95 6.06 3.71
C ALA A 116 -2.40 5.61 3.92
N LEU A 117 -3.17 6.23 4.83
CA LEU A 117 -4.62 5.97 4.91
C LEU A 117 -5.35 6.30 3.61
N ASP A 118 -5.02 7.44 2.99
CA ASP A 118 -5.61 7.84 1.71
C ASP A 118 -5.21 6.85 0.60
N ILE A 119 -3.94 6.47 0.54
CA ILE A 119 -3.42 5.45 -0.38
C ILE A 119 -4.13 4.11 -0.16
N VAL A 120 -4.31 3.67 1.10
CA VAL A 120 -4.98 2.42 1.42
C VAL A 120 -6.44 2.43 0.98
N ALA A 121 -7.15 3.53 1.23
CA ALA A 121 -8.53 3.69 0.78
C ALA A 121 -8.61 3.64 -0.76
N GLN A 122 -7.71 4.35 -1.45
CA GLN A 122 -7.65 4.34 -2.91
C GLN A 122 -7.34 2.95 -3.46
N PHE A 123 -6.33 2.26 -2.92
CA PHE A 123 -5.96 0.91 -3.32
C PHE A 123 -7.16 -0.04 -3.24
N ARG A 124 -7.92 0.00 -2.15
CA ARG A 124 -9.12 -0.84 -1.98
C ARG A 124 -10.20 -0.53 -2.99
N VAL A 125 -10.44 0.75 -3.28
CA VAL A 125 -11.39 1.15 -4.33
C VAL A 125 -10.95 0.63 -5.70
N GLU A 126 -9.68 0.79 -6.05
CA GLU A 126 -9.16 0.33 -7.34
C GLU A 126 -9.26 -1.19 -7.50
N VAL A 127 -9.09 -1.95 -6.42
CA VAL A 127 -9.27 -3.41 -6.43
C VAL A 127 -10.75 -3.77 -6.62
N LEU A 128 -11.66 -3.16 -5.86
CA LEU A 128 -13.09 -3.42 -5.98
C LEU A 128 -13.63 -3.12 -7.39
N LEU A 129 -13.05 -2.14 -8.08
CA LEU A 129 -13.42 -1.82 -9.47
C LEU A 129 -12.94 -2.87 -10.49
N ARG A 130 -11.97 -3.72 -10.12
CA ARG A 130 -11.35 -4.73 -10.98
C ARG A 130 -11.66 -6.17 -10.54
N GLU A 131 -12.35 -6.33 -9.42
CA GLU A 131 -12.78 -7.62 -8.90
C GLU A 131 -13.94 -8.14 -9.75
N ALA A 132 -13.60 -8.92 -10.78
CA ALA A 132 -14.55 -9.40 -11.79
C ALA A 132 -15.73 -10.16 -11.17
N GLU A 133 -15.46 -10.97 -10.14
CA GLU A 133 -16.46 -11.79 -9.45
C GLU A 133 -17.53 -10.96 -8.72
N VAL A 134 -17.22 -9.72 -8.33
CA VAL A 134 -18.20 -8.78 -7.75
C VAL A 134 -19.23 -8.34 -8.80
N TRP A 135 -18.83 -8.29 -10.07
CA TRP A 135 -19.65 -7.77 -11.16
C TRP A 135 -20.34 -8.85 -11.98
N ASP A 136 -19.70 -10.02 -12.14
CA ASP A 136 -20.27 -11.20 -12.76
C ASP A 136 -19.85 -12.48 -12.01
N PRO A 137 -20.72 -13.03 -11.14
CA PRO A 137 -20.44 -14.26 -10.40
C PRO A 137 -20.28 -15.50 -11.29
N MET A 138 -20.59 -15.43 -12.58
CA MET A 138 -20.33 -16.52 -13.54
C MET A 138 -19.00 -16.38 -14.27
N GLN A 139 -18.24 -15.32 -14.00
CA GLN A 139 -16.91 -15.13 -14.55
C GLN A 139 -15.91 -15.98 -13.76
N TYR A 140 -15.74 -17.23 -14.20
CA TYR A 140 -14.74 -18.14 -13.67
C TYR A 140 -13.35 -17.81 -14.26
N GLY A 141 -12.35 -17.57 -13.42
CA GLY A 141 -10.97 -17.37 -13.85
C GLY A 141 -10.16 -16.56 -12.85
N ASP A 142 -8.90 -16.31 -13.20
CA ASP A 142 -7.95 -15.53 -12.41
C ASP A 142 -8.05 -14.00 -12.64
N HIS A 143 -9.14 -13.55 -13.25
CA HIS A 143 -9.38 -12.14 -13.59
C HIS A 143 -9.26 -11.20 -12.38
N SER A 144 -9.80 -11.59 -11.22
CA SER A 144 -9.66 -10.81 -9.99
C SER A 144 -8.21 -10.76 -9.51
N GLY A 145 -7.43 -11.83 -9.74
CA GLY A 145 -6.00 -11.88 -9.48
C GLY A 145 -5.21 -10.91 -10.37
N TYR A 146 -5.47 -10.92 -11.68
CA TYR A 146 -4.89 -9.93 -12.60
C TYR A 146 -5.35 -8.51 -12.30
N GLY A 147 -6.61 -8.33 -11.88
CA GLY A 147 -7.13 -7.05 -11.43
C GLY A 147 -6.37 -6.50 -10.23
N PHE A 148 -6.06 -7.36 -9.26
CA PHE A 148 -5.23 -6.98 -8.11
C PHE A 148 -3.77 -6.72 -8.52
N GLN A 149 -3.19 -7.58 -9.36
CA GLN A 149 -1.85 -7.39 -9.93
C GLN A 149 -1.71 -6.02 -10.60
N GLU A 150 -2.70 -5.59 -11.41
CA GLU A 150 -2.69 -4.27 -12.03
C GLU A 150 -2.67 -3.13 -11.00
N VAL A 151 -3.38 -3.26 -9.88
CA VAL A 151 -3.38 -2.23 -8.82
C VAL A 151 -2.02 -2.17 -8.11
N VAL A 152 -1.39 -3.33 -7.87
CA VAL A 152 -0.03 -3.42 -7.31
C VAL A 152 0.96 -2.74 -8.26
N ASP A 153 0.92 -3.07 -9.54
CA ASP A 153 1.83 -2.50 -10.56
C ASP A 153 1.62 -0.98 -10.69
N ASN A 154 0.39 -0.49 -10.68
CA ASN A 154 0.11 0.95 -10.68
C ASN A 154 0.67 1.68 -9.44
N HIS A 155 0.64 1.03 -8.27
CA HIS A 155 1.29 1.56 -7.07
C HIS A 155 2.83 1.56 -7.20
N LEU A 156 3.42 0.52 -7.80
CA LEU A 156 4.86 0.46 -8.08
C LEU A 156 5.29 1.51 -9.12
N VAL A 157 4.44 1.82 -10.10
CA VAL A 157 4.66 2.95 -11.02
C VAL A 157 4.72 4.27 -10.25
N THR A 158 3.76 4.51 -9.35
CA THR A 158 3.74 5.70 -8.49
C THR A 158 5.01 5.79 -7.63
N PHE A 159 5.47 4.66 -7.09
CA PHE A 159 6.74 4.57 -6.36
C PHE A 159 7.92 4.96 -7.26
N ASN A 160 7.99 4.38 -8.46
CA ASN A 160 9.07 4.64 -9.40
C ASN A 160 9.09 6.12 -9.86
N GLU A 161 7.93 6.75 -10.05
CA GLU A 161 7.87 8.18 -10.37
C GLU A 161 8.46 9.07 -9.27
N GLU A 162 8.31 8.69 -8.00
CA GLU A 162 8.92 9.41 -6.87
C GLU A 162 10.42 9.12 -6.76
N ILE A 163 10.83 7.85 -6.87
CA ILE A 163 12.24 7.45 -6.70
C ILE A 163 13.16 8.01 -7.79
N GLN A 164 12.63 8.26 -9.00
CA GLN A 164 13.38 8.83 -10.12
C GLN A 164 13.55 10.36 -10.03
N LYS A 165 12.93 11.02 -9.05
CA LYS A 165 13.13 12.46 -8.83
C LYS A 165 14.57 12.72 -8.41
N LYS A 166 15.09 13.90 -8.76
CA LYS A 166 16.44 14.33 -8.37
C LYS A 166 16.67 14.24 -6.85
N ASN A 167 15.65 14.60 -6.09
CA ASN A 167 15.62 14.52 -4.63
C ASN A 167 14.33 13.78 -4.23
N PRO A 168 14.35 12.43 -4.13
CA PRO A 168 13.19 11.66 -3.71
C PRO A 168 12.80 12.02 -2.28
N SER A 169 11.50 12.16 -2.00
CA SER A 169 11.03 12.51 -0.67
C SER A 169 10.75 11.26 0.17
N PRO A 170 11.40 11.10 1.34
CA PRO A 170 11.06 10.02 2.27
C PRO A 170 9.57 10.05 2.67
N ALA A 171 8.99 11.25 2.75
CA ALA A 171 7.59 11.50 3.11
C ALA A 171 6.58 11.27 1.99
N ALA A 172 7.06 10.96 0.78
CA ALA A 172 6.25 10.50 -0.33
C ALA A 172 6.43 8.98 -0.54
N LEU A 173 7.64 8.45 -0.37
CA LEU A 173 7.95 7.03 -0.54
C LEU A 173 7.40 6.15 0.58
N TRP A 174 7.62 6.54 1.84
CA TRP A 174 7.21 5.71 2.98
C TRP A 174 5.70 5.41 3.01
N PRO A 175 4.80 6.41 2.76
CA PRO A 175 3.37 6.13 2.68
C PRO A 175 2.96 5.13 1.62
N ILE A 176 3.72 4.99 0.53
CA ILE A 176 3.45 3.99 -0.52
C ILE A 176 3.74 2.58 0.02
N LEU A 177 4.84 2.39 0.76
CA LEU A 177 5.16 1.11 1.40
C LEU A 177 4.17 0.73 2.51
N GLU A 178 3.73 1.70 3.30
CA GLU A 178 2.60 1.50 4.22
C GLU A 178 1.36 1.03 3.45
N GLY A 179 1.06 1.67 2.31
CA GLY A 179 -0.01 1.27 1.41
C GLY A 179 0.04 -0.19 1.00
N PHE A 180 1.21 -0.70 0.59
CA PHE A 180 1.39 -2.12 0.30
C PHE A 180 1.17 -2.99 1.56
N ALA A 181 1.86 -2.68 2.65
CA ALA A 181 1.80 -3.47 3.88
C ALA A 181 0.36 -3.70 4.39
N PHE A 182 -0.51 -2.69 4.27
CA PHE A 182 -1.90 -2.75 4.74
C PHE A 182 -2.94 -3.15 3.67
N ASN A 183 -2.55 -3.38 2.41
CA ASN A 183 -3.45 -3.86 1.33
C ASN A 183 -3.07 -5.19 0.70
N LEU A 184 -1.95 -5.76 1.08
CA LEU A 184 -1.59 -7.14 0.76
C LEU A 184 -2.21 -8.24 1.70
N PRO A 185 -3.15 -8.02 2.66
CA PRO A 185 -3.45 -9.05 3.66
C PRO A 185 -4.25 -10.27 3.14
N ASP A 186 -4.04 -11.37 3.90
CA ASP A 186 -4.40 -12.81 3.86
C ASP A 186 -5.60 -13.31 3.03
N ASP A 187 -6.58 -12.48 2.72
CA ASP A 187 -7.79 -12.89 1.98
C ASP A 187 -7.52 -13.12 0.48
N ARG A 188 -6.42 -12.56 -0.04
CA ARG A 188 -6.17 -12.45 -1.48
C ARG A 188 -5.38 -13.61 -2.06
N ALA A 189 -5.64 -14.83 -1.59
CA ALA A 189 -5.12 -16.06 -2.20
C ALA A 189 -5.34 -16.08 -3.72
N TYR A 190 -6.43 -15.47 -4.19
CA TYR A 190 -6.72 -15.30 -5.62
C TYR A 190 -5.63 -14.58 -6.42
N TRP A 191 -4.81 -13.72 -5.80
CA TRP A 191 -3.67 -13.08 -6.47
C TRP A 191 -2.55 -14.08 -6.75
N PHE A 192 -2.29 -15.00 -5.82
CA PHE A 192 -1.28 -16.05 -5.97
C PHE A 192 -1.73 -17.20 -6.89
N HIS A 193 -2.97 -17.15 -7.39
CA HIS A 193 -3.55 -18.15 -8.29
C HIS A 193 -3.68 -17.66 -9.75
N ILE A 194 -3.00 -16.58 -10.13
CA ILE A 194 -2.91 -16.17 -11.54
C ILE A 194 -2.03 -17.14 -12.34
N ASP A 195 -2.33 -17.33 -13.62
CA ASP A 195 -1.58 -18.20 -14.54
C ASP A 195 -0.24 -17.60 -15.03
N ASP A 196 0.26 -16.57 -14.31
CA ASP A 196 1.55 -15.89 -14.56
C ASP A 196 2.36 -15.80 -13.26
N ALA A 197 2.78 -16.95 -12.74
CA ALA A 197 3.56 -17.04 -11.52
C ALA A 197 4.94 -16.34 -11.63
N ASP A 198 5.55 -16.35 -12.83
CA ASP A 198 6.84 -15.70 -13.08
C ASP A 198 6.69 -14.17 -12.99
N GLY A 199 5.69 -13.58 -13.66
CA GLY A 199 5.41 -12.15 -13.59
C GLY A 199 5.08 -11.69 -12.17
N LEU A 200 4.30 -12.47 -11.45
CA LEU A 200 4.01 -12.23 -10.03
C LEU A 200 5.28 -12.24 -9.17
N CYS A 201 6.16 -13.23 -9.36
CA CYS A 201 7.43 -13.31 -8.65
C CYS A 201 8.31 -12.09 -8.92
N GLU A 202 8.38 -11.63 -10.18
CA GLU A 202 9.10 -10.39 -10.52
C GLU A 202 8.50 -9.15 -9.82
N THR A 203 7.18 -9.02 -9.76
CA THR A 203 6.53 -7.94 -9.00
C THR A 203 6.90 -7.97 -7.52
N LEU A 204 6.95 -9.16 -6.92
CA LEU A 204 7.36 -9.33 -5.52
C LEU A 204 8.84 -8.96 -5.29
N LYS A 205 9.73 -9.26 -6.24
CA LYS A 205 11.13 -8.80 -6.21
C LYS A 205 11.24 -7.29 -6.32
N ILE A 206 10.46 -6.67 -7.21
CA ILE A 206 10.39 -5.21 -7.35
C ILE A 206 9.91 -4.55 -6.06
N LEU A 207 8.94 -5.16 -5.36
CA LEU A 207 8.52 -4.69 -4.04
C LEU A 207 9.68 -4.73 -3.03
N GLY A 208 10.48 -5.81 -3.02
CA GLY A 208 11.69 -5.88 -2.21
C GLY A 208 12.72 -4.78 -2.54
N VAL A 209 12.93 -4.49 -3.82
CA VAL A 209 13.78 -3.37 -4.27
C VAL A 209 13.21 -2.02 -3.80
N ALA A 210 11.89 -1.84 -3.84
CA ALA A 210 11.23 -0.62 -3.36
C ALA A 210 11.42 -0.42 -1.85
N VAL A 211 11.31 -1.50 -1.08
CA VAL A 211 11.59 -1.51 0.37
C VAL A 211 13.02 -1.08 0.65
N PHE A 212 14.03 -1.77 0.09
CA PHE A 212 15.43 -1.44 0.35
C PHE A 212 15.83 -0.05 -0.14
N SER A 213 15.29 0.39 -1.28
CA SER A 213 15.53 1.73 -1.81
C SER A 213 14.97 2.80 -0.88
N THR A 214 13.80 2.58 -0.30
CA THR A 214 13.20 3.48 0.70
C THR A 214 13.97 3.47 2.02
N LEU A 215 14.39 2.29 2.52
CA LEU A 215 15.21 2.20 3.72
C LEU A 215 16.54 2.95 3.56
N LYS A 216 17.18 2.82 2.39
CA LYS A 216 18.40 3.57 2.07
C LYS A 216 18.16 5.08 2.05
N ILE A 217 17.06 5.55 1.45
CA ILE A 217 16.71 6.98 1.45
C ILE A 217 16.40 7.47 2.87
N LEU A 218 15.72 6.66 3.69
CA LEU A 218 15.53 6.98 5.10
C LEU A 218 16.88 7.09 5.82
N GLU A 219 17.83 6.19 5.57
CA GLU A 219 19.18 6.27 6.13
C GLU A 219 19.90 7.55 5.71
N GLU A 220 19.92 7.87 4.41
CA GLU A 220 20.56 9.08 3.86
C GLU A 220 19.99 10.38 4.47
N HIS A 221 18.71 10.36 4.85
CA HIS A 221 18.02 11.46 5.52
C HIS A 221 18.09 11.39 7.06
N ASN A 222 18.83 10.44 7.65
CA ASN A 222 18.92 10.19 9.10
C ASN A 222 17.56 9.86 9.76
N LEU A 223 16.69 9.17 9.01
CA LEU A 223 15.36 8.73 9.40
C LEU A 223 15.27 7.21 9.66
N LEU A 224 16.30 6.42 9.32
CA LEU A 224 16.33 4.99 9.64
C LEU A 224 16.98 4.74 11.01
N ARG A 225 16.23 4.99 12.09
CA ARG A 225 16.68 4.85 13.49
C ARG A 225 15.50 4.78 14.46
N ALA A 226 15.74 4.31 15.67
CA ALA A 226 14.71 4.09 16.69
C ALA A 226 13.96 5.37 17.13
N ASP A 227 14.65 6.51 17.17
CA ASP A 227 14.10 7.83 17.57
C ASP A 227 13.64 8.67 16.37
N SER A 228 13.41 8.03 15.22
CA SER A 228 12.97 8.68 13.98
C SER A 228 11.55 9.22 14.08
N PRO A 229 11.21 10.32 13.37
CA PRO A 229 9.82 10.70 13.16
C PRO A 229 9.04 9.67 12.34
N VAL A 230 9.68 8.70 11.67
CA VAL A 230 9.02 7.58 10.99
C VAL A 230 8.71 6.47 12.00
N LYS A 231 7.52 6.54 12.62
CA LYS A 231 7.19 5.81 13.86
C LYS A 231 6.90 4.31 13.68
N ASN A 232 6.57 3.87 12.48
CA ASN A 232 6.01 2.52 12.25
C ASN A 232 6.87 1.62 11.35
N ILE A 233 8.19 1.86 11.24
CA ILE A 233 9.11 1.03 10.43
C ILE A 233 9.00 -0.45 10.78
N ALA A 234 9.09 -0.77 12.07
CA ALA A 234 8.97 -2.15 12.54
C ALA A 234 7.62 -2.80 12.17
N LEU A 235 6.53 -2.04 12.31
CA LEU A 235 5.18 -2.54 12.00
C LEU A 235 5.02 -2.84 10.51
N VAL A 236 5.44 -1.92 9.64
CA VAL A 236 5.32 -2.06 8.18
C VAL A 236 6.14 -3.24 7.68
N LEU A 237 7.39 -3.38 8.12
CA LEU A 237 8.26 -4.48 7.69
C LEU A 237 7.75 -5.84 8.19
N ALA A 238 7.23 -5.90 9.42
CA ALA A 238 6.61 -7.11 9.93
C ALA A 238 5.32 -7.49 9.17
N TYR A 239 4.49 -6.50 8.82
CA TYR A 239 3.31 -6.73 7.97
C TYR A 239 3.69 -7.27 6.60
N LEU A 240 4.66 -6.65 5.93
CA LEU A 240 5.14 -7.12 4.64
C LEU A 240 5.66 -8.55 4.74
N ARG A 241 6.43 -8.88 5.77
CA ARG A 241 6.89 -10.25 6.00
C ARG A 241 5.72 -11.21 6.19
N ARG A 242 4.75 -10.87 7.05
CA ARG A 242 3.57 -11.70 7.31
C ARG A 242 2.75 -11.96 6.04
N ASN A 243 2.47 -10.92 5.26
CA ASN A 243 1.71 -11.04 4.01
C ASN A 243 2.41 -11.95 2.97
N MET A 244 3.71 -12.21 3.14
CA MET A 244 4.52 -13.05 2.26
C MET A 244 4.71 -14.47 2.82
N GLU A 245 4.23 -14.77 4.04
CA GLU A 245 4.32 -16.11 4.63
C GLU A 245 3.53 -17.14 3.83
N ASP A 246 2.36 -16.75 3.32
CA ASP A 246 1.44 -17.61 2.56
C ASP A 246 1.77 -17.73 1.06
N TRP A 247 2.94 -17.22 0.63
CA TRP A 247 3.39 -17.40 -0.74
C TRP A 247 3.47 -18.90 -1.08
N PRO A 248 2.84 -19.40 -2.17
CA PRO A 248 2.85 -20.82 -2.50
C PRO A 248 4.25 -21.42 -2.72
N GLY A 249 5.23 -20.59 -3.11
CA GLY A 249 6.65 -20.98 -3.16
C GLY A 249 7.31 -21.16 -1.79
N ASN A 250 6.56 -20.95 -0.69
CA ASN A 250 6.94 -21.22 0.69
C ASN A 250 6.32 -22.54 1.21
N CYS A 251 5.54 -23.25 0.38
CA CYS A 251 4.79 -24.46 0.74
C CYS A 251 5.62 -25.75 0.63
N GLY A 252 6.74 -25.81 1.37
CA GLY A 252 7.35 -27.08 1.77
C GLY A 252 8.82 -27.31 1.37
N PRO A 253 9.46 -28.33 1.96
CA PRO A 253 10.90 -28.61 1.79
C PRO A 253 11.32 -28.99 0.36
N GLU A 254 10.38 -29.27 -0.54
CA GLU A 254 10.63 -29.64 -1.94
C GLU A 254 10.77 -28.42 -2.87
N TYR A 255 10.23 -27.27 -2.47
CA TYR A 255 10.37 -25.97 -3.15
C TYR A 255 10.97 -24.99 -2.15
N PRO A 256 12.32 -24.97 -1.97
CA PRO A 256 12.94 -24.06 -1.03
C PRO A 256 12.52 -22.62 -1.37
N ILE A 257 12.29 -21.80 -0.33
CA ILE A 257 12.08 -20.34 -0.47
C ILE A 257 13.01 -19.86 -1.56
N ASP A 258 12.44 -19.36 -2.65
CA ASP A 258 13.24 -18.70 -3.66
C ASP A 258 14.12 -17.69 -2.92
N ASP A 259 15.44 -17.85 -2.99
CA ASP A 259 16.40 -17.00 -2.28
C ASP A 259 16.08 -15.51 -2.53
N GLU A 260 15.42 -15.24 -3.66
CA GLU A 260 14.97 -13.95 -4.16
C GLU A 260 13.82 -13.30 -3.35
N LEU A 261 13.05 -14.04 -2.55
CA LEU A 261 12.00 -13.49 -1.66
C LEU A 261 12.42 -13.37 -0.18
N LYS A 262 13.66 -13.72 0.16
CA LYS A 262 14.24 -13.52 1.51
C LYS A 262 14.45 -12.05 1.88
N TRP A 263 14.08 -11.12 0.99
CA TRP A 263 14.18 -9.68 1.22
C TRP A 263 13.36 -9.22 2.44
N CYS A 264 12.26 -9.90 2.77
CA CYS A 264 11.46 -9.56 3.97
C CYS A 264 12.28 -9.72 5.26
N ASP A 265 12.90 -10.89 5.44
CA ASP A 265 13.77 -11.15 6.59
C ASP A 265 15.00 -10.23 6.59
N ALA A 266 15.61 -10.04 5.42
CA ALA A 266 16.77 -9.17 5.28
C ALA A 266 16.45 -7.70 5.61
N ALA A 267 15.27 -7.19 5.24
CA ALA A 267 14.83 -5.84 5.57
C ALA A 267 14.62 -5.66 7.08
N ILE A 268 14.08 -6.69 7.76
CA ILE A 268 13.97 -6.70 9.23
C ILE A 268 15.35 -6.66 9.87
N VAL A 269 16.28 -7.49 9.42
CA VAL A 269 17.67 -7.51 9.94
C VAL A 269 18.35 -6.16 9.75
N GLU A 270 18.20 -5.53 8.58
CA GLU A 270 18.76 -4.19 8.34
C GLU A 270 18.17 -3.15 9.31
N ALA A 271 16.85 -3.15 9.52
CA ALA A 271 16.22 -2.25 10.49
C ALA A 271 16.73 -2.50 11.92
N GLN A 272 16.90 -3.77 12.32
CA GLN A 272 17.44 -4.14 13.64
C GLN A 272 18.88 -3.68 13.84
N HIS A 273 19.73 -3.77 12.81
CA HIS A 273 21.10 -3.22 12.84
C HIS A 273 21.13 -1.72 13.12
N ARG A 274 20.04 -0.99 12.82
CA ARG A 274 19.86 0.44 13.12
C ARG A 274 19.13 0.71 14.44
N GLY A 275 18.98 -0.31 15.28
CA GLY A 275 18.39 -0.21 16.60
C GLY A 275 16.85 -0.18 16.62
N ILE A 276 16.19 -0.49 15.50
CA ILE A 276 14.73 -0.56 15.44
C ILE A 276 14.26 -1.88 16.07
N GLU A 277 13.41 -1.79 17.08
CA GLU A 277 12.87 -2.95 17.79
C GLU A 277 11.49 -3.37 17.25
N PHE A 278 11.29 -4.68 17.07
CA PHE A 278 10.05 -5.27 16.54
C PHE A 278 9.09 -5.74 17.65
N LYS A 279 8.98 -4.97 18.73
CA LYS A 279 8.10 -5.33 19.87
C LYS A 279 6.63 -5.21 19.47
N ARG A 280 5.88 -6.32 19.56
CA ARG A 280 4.43 -6.38 19.27
C ARG A 280 4.05 -6.09 17.81
N ALA A 281 5.02 -6.14 16.90
CA ALA A 281 4.75 -6.28 15.48
C ALA A 281 4.19 -7.69 15.22
N PRO A 282 3.29 -7.88 14.25
CA PRO A 282 2.75 -9.20 13.92
C PRO A 282 3.84 -10.20 13.54
#